data_AF-A0A822FV38-F1
#
_entry.id   AF-A0A822FV38-F1
#
_cell.length_a   1.000
_cell.length_b   1.000
_cell.length_c   1.000
_cell.angle_alpha   90.00
_cell.angle_beta   90.00
_cell.angle_gamma   90.00
#
_symmetry.space_group_name_H-M   'P 1'
#
loop_
_entity.id
_entity.type
_entity.pdbx_description
1 polymer ?
#
loop_
_entity_poly.entity_id
_entity_poly.type
_entity_poly.pdbx_seq_one_letter_code
_entity_poly.pdbx_strand_id
1 'polypeptide(L)' 'IEQMDDQTDTSYYVMQNRPPLWNEQSQVYQLDFGGRVTLESAKNFQIEFKGKQVIKS' A
#
# COMPACT_ATOMS: atom_id res chain seq x y z
N ILE A 1 21.26 -1.34 41.05
CA ILE A 1 20.05 -1.35 40.19
C ILE A 1 20.56 -1.09 38.79
N GLU A 2 20.96 -2.15 38.11
CA GLU A 2 21.44 -2.06 36.73
C GLU A 2 20.23 -1.73 35.86
N GLN A 3 20.33 -0.62 35.15
CA GLN A 3 19.34 -0.22 34.16
C GLN A 3 19.50 -1.19 32.98
N MET A 4 18.55 -2.11 32.83
CA MET A 4 18.34 -2.83 31.59
C MET A 4 17.69 -1.83 30.63
N ASP A 5 18.49 -1.22 29.77
CA ASP A 5 17.98 -0.56 28.58
C ASP A 5 17.27 -1.64 27.74
N ASP A 6 15.95 -1.53 27.64
CA ASP A 6 15.10 -2.38 26.81
C ASP A 6 15.34 -2.03 25.32
N GLN A 7 16.53 -2.39 24.84
CA GLN A 7 16.94 -2.20 23.47
C GLN A 7 16.35 -3.33 22.63
N THR A 8 15.03 -3.35 22.53
CA THR A 8 14.36 -4.04 21.43
C THR A 8 14.67 -3.25 20.16
N ASP A 9 15.65 -3.74 19.41
CA ASP A 9 16.03 -3.22 18.10
C ASP A 9 14.84 -3.41 17.15
N THR A 10 13.89 -2.48 17.22
CA THR A 10 12.59 -2.60 16.58
C THR A 10 12.76 -2.26 15.11
N SER A 11 13.10 -3.27 14.31
CA SER A 11 13.17 -3.14 12.86
C SER A 11 11.77 -2.90 12.29
N TYR A 12 11.58 -1.77 11.60
CA TYR A 12 10.33 -1.44 10.91
C TYR A 12 10.44 -1.62 9.40
N TYR A 13 9.32 -2.03 8.78
CA TYR A 13 9.19 -2.09 7.33
C TYR A 13 8.42 -0.86 6.83
N VAL A 14 9.05 -0.08 5.96
CA VAL A 14 8.39 1.02 5.26
C VAL A 14 7.76 0.48 3.98
N MET A 15 6.46 0.72 3.83
CA MET A 15 5.68 0.36 2.65
C MET A 15 5.01 1.63 2.09
N GLN A 16 4.70 1.62 0.80
CA GLN A 16 4.14 2.78 0.10
C GLN A 16 2.88 2.41 -0.66
N ASN A 17 1.99 3.37 -0.86
CA ASN A 17 0.85 3.18 -1.74
C ASN A 17 1.32 3.19 -3.20
N ARG A 18 0.74 2.33 -4.02
CA ARG A 18 0.90 2.41 -5.47
C ARG A 18 0.18 3.65 -6.00
N PRO A 19 0.81 4.46 -6.86
CA PRO A 19 0.11 5.57 -7.52
C PRO A 19 -0.92 5.02 -8.52
N PRO A 20 -2.11 5.65 -8.63
CA PRO A 20 -3.08 5.28 -9.64
C PRO A 20 -2.56 5.63 -11.04
N LEU A 21 -3.00 4.85 -12.04
CA LEU A 21 -2.68 5.10 -13.45
C LEU A 21 -3.84 5.84 -14.11
N TRP A 22 -3.52 6.72 -15.05
CA TRP A 22 -4.53 7.36 -15.91
C TRP A 22 -5.08 6.33 -16.90
N ASN A 23 -6.41 6.18 -16.92
CA ASN A 23 -7.11 5.39 -17.94
C ASN A 23 -7.71 6.33 -18.99
N GLU A 24 -7.21 6.25 -20.22
CA GLU A 24 -7.70 7.09 -21.33
C GLU A 24 -9.13 6.76 -21.78
N GLN A 25 -9.57 5.52 -21.63
CA GLN A 25 -10.90 5.09 -22.08
C GLN A 25 -12.01 5.58 -21.15
N SER A 26 -11.78 5.52 -19.84
CA SER A 26 -12.72 5.96 -18.81
C SER A 26 -12.46 7.38 -18.31
N GLN A 27 -11.32 8.00 -18.68
CA GLN A 27 -10.90 9.34 -18.25
C GLN A 27 -10.83 9.49 -16.72
N VAL A 28 -10.36 8.44 -16.03
CA VAL A 28 -10.20 8.43 -14.57
C VAL A 28 -8.85 7.87 -14.14
N TYR A 29 -8.39 8.27 -12.95
CA TYR A 29 -7.26 7.65 -12.28
C TYR A 29 -7.72 6.38 -11.56
N GLN A 30 -7.20 5.23 -11.97
CA GLN A 30 -7.58 3.93 -11.42
C GLN A 30 -6.37 3.09 -11.01
N LEU A 31 -6.56 2.28 -9.98
CA LEU A 31 -5.67 1.18 -9.64
C LEU A 31 -6.22 -0.12 -10.24
N ASP A 32 -5.35 -0.97 -10.76
CA ASP A 32 -5.76 -2.25 -11.34
C ASP A 32 -5.99 -3.29 -10.25
N PHE A 33 -7.26 -3.53 -9.91
CA PHE A 33 -7.66 -4.57 -8.95
C PHE A 33 -7.98 -5.93 -9.61
N GLY A 34 -7.71 -6.10 -10.91
CA GLY A 34 -8.00 -7.33 -11.64
C GLY A 34 -9.50 -7.65 -11.70
N GLY A 35 -10.35 -6.61 -11.85
CA GLY A 35 -11.80 -6.76 -12.00
C GLY A 35 -12.59 -7.05 -10.71
N ARG A 36 -11.98 -6.98 -9.53
CA ARG A 36 -12.64 -7.29 -8.24
C ARG A 36 -13.10 -6.07 -7.43
N VAL A 37 -12.88 -4.86 -7.96
CA VAL A 37 -13.38 -3.60 -7.37
C VAL A 37 -14.43 -3.04 -8.30
N THR A 38 -15.65 -2.88 -7.79
CA THR A 38 -16.83 -2.46 -8.54
C THR A 38 -17.33 -1.07 -8.15
N LEU A 39 -16.80 -0.47 -7.08
CA LEU A 39 -17.16 0.84 -6.56
C LEU A 39 -15.89 1.67 -6.27
N GLU A 40 -15.89 2.92 -6.72
CA GLU A 40 -14.82 3.87 -6.43
C GLU A 40 -14.87 4.32 -4.97
N SER A 41 -13.72 4.26 -4.28
CA SER A 41 -13.58 4.71 -2.90
C SER A 41 -12.15 5.17 -2.64
N ALA A 42 -11.98 6.13 -1.73
CA ALA A 42 -10.66 6.47 -1.18
C ALA A 42 -10.01 5.31 -0.41
N LYS A 43 -10.76 4.23 -0.13
CA LYS A 43 -10.26 2.99 0.49
C LYS A 43 -9.66 1.99 -0.50
N ASN A 44 -9.72 2.27 -1.80
CA ASN A 44 -9.15 1.42 -2.83
C ASN A 44 -7.65 1.71 -2.91
N PHE A 45 -6.85 1.09 -2.05
CA PHE A 45 -5.39 1.27 -2.05
C PHE A 45 -4.67 -0.06 -2.30
N GLN A 46 -3.51 0.05 -2.95
CA GLN A 46 -2.56 -1.05 -3.08
C GLN A 46 -1.29 -0.68 -2.34
N ILE A 47 -0.83 -1.56 -1.46
CA ILE A 47 0.41 -1.36 -0.71
C ILE A 47 1.51 -2.15 -1.42
N GLU A 48 2.65 -1.50 -1.62
CA GLU A 48 3.86 -2.09 -2.17
C GLU A 48 5.01 -2.09 -1.14
N PHE A 49 5.77 -3.18 -1.14
CA PHE A 49 7.01 -3.31 -0.39
C PHE A 49 8.12 -3.72 -1.37
N LYS A 50 9.20 -2.94 -1.46
CA LYS A 50 10.31 -3.17 -2.40
C LYS A 50 9.85 -3.37 -3.86
N GLY A 51 8.88 -2.58 -4.30
CA GLY A 51 8.32 -2.65 -5.67
C GLY A 51 7.46 -3.89 -5.95
N LYS A 52 7.10 -4.66 -4.92
CA LYS A 52 6.17 -5.79 -5.02
C LYS A 52 4.89 -5.44 -4.28
N GLN A 53 3.76 -5.63 -4.94
CA GLN A 53 2.45 -5.50 -4.30
C GLN A 53 2.29 -6.55 -3.19
N VAL A 54 1.93 -6.08 -1.99
CA VAL A 54 1.75 -6.93 -0.80
C VAL A 54 0.29 -7.00 -0.34
N ILE A 55 -0.47 -5.90 -0.49
CA ILE A 55 -1.89 -5.84 -0.07
C ILE A 55 -2.71 -5.12 -1.15
N LYS A 56 -3.96 -5.58 -1.34
CA LYS A 56 -5.03 -4.89 -2.07
C LYS A 56 -6.31 -4.97 -1.25
N SER A 57 -7.00 -3.85 -1.08
CA SER A 57 -8.33 -3.75 -0.46
C SER A 57 -9.24 -2.84 -1.28
#